data_AF-A0A2M7FDM6-F1
#
_entry.id   AF-A0A2M7FDM6-F1
#
_cell.length_a   1.000
_cell.length_b   1.000
_cell.length_c   1.000
_cell.angle_alpha   90.00
_cell.angle_beta   90.00
_cell.angle_gamma   90.00
#
_symmetry.space_group_name_H-M   'P 1'
#
loop_
_entity.id
_entity.type
_entity.pdbx_description
1 polymer ?
#
loop_
_entity_poly.entity_id
_entity_poly.type
_entity_poly.pdbx_seq_one_letter_code
_entity_poly.pdbx_strand_id
1 'polypeptide(L)'
;MSGFACGSNNICQVASTILFIINSILVPLLFAISFIVFLFGIAKAYIFSAGGDPEMVKKGHKLILWGLIGFAVMISLWGLVNVVVNTFMVGGYAAPPLPTSY
;
A
#
# COMPACT_ATOMS: atom_id res chain seq x y z
N MET A 1 6.50 3.82 -16.55
CA MET A 1 7.78 3.09 -16.45
C MET A 1 8.85 4.08 -16.01
N SER A 2 8.99 4.31 -14.70
CA SER A 2 9.99 5.22 -14.13
C SER A 2 10.74 4.45 -13.06
N GLY A 3 11.68 3.61 -13.51
CA GLY A 3 12.68 3.01 -12.65
C GLY A 3 13.70 4.08 -12.28
N PHE A 4 14.02 4.17 -11.00
CA PHE A 4 15.13 4.96 -10.47
C PHE A 4 16.40 4.64 -11.27
N ALA A 5 16.91 5.58 -12.07
CA ALA A 5 18.13 5.30 -12.85
C ALA A 5 19.33 5.41 -11.91
N CYS A 6 19.89 4.24 -11.65
CA CYS A 6 21.01 4.01 -10.74
C CYS A 6 22.18 3.52 -11.60
N GLY A 7 23.22 4.34 -11.76
CA GLY A 7 24.42 3.97 -12.50
C GLY A 7 25.16 2.84 -11.80
N SER A 8 25.42 1.74 -12.52
CA SER A 8 26.35 0.60 -12.32
C SER A 8 26.92 0.30 -10.91
N ASN A 9 26.15 0.49 -9.83
CA ASN A 9 26.57 0.22 -8.45
C ASN A 9 25.68 -0.86 -7.84
N ASN A 10 26.28 -1.95 -7.35
CA ASN A 10 25.57 -3.12 -6.81
C ASN A 10 24.51 -2.78 -5.72
N ILE A 11 24.77 -1.77 -4.89
CA ILE A 11 23.84 -1.28 -3.85
C ILE A 11 22.57 -0.67 -4.45
N CYS A 12 22.73 0.05 -5.54
CA CYS A 12 21.66 0.77 -6.23
C CYS A 12 20.72 -0.22 -6.96
N GLN A 13 21.27 -1.34 -7.45
CA GLN A 13 20.51 -2.44 -8.04
C GLN A 13 19.68 -3.20 -7.00
N VAL A 14 20.25 -3.45 -5.82
CA VAL A 14 19.52 -4.08 -4.71
C VAL A 14 18.40 -3.16 -4.21
N ALA A 15 18.67 -1.87 -4.02
CA ALA A 15 17.67 -0.89 -3.59
C ALA A 15 16.51 -0.74 -4.58
N SER A 16 16.80 -0.63 -5.88
CA SER A 16 15.77 -0.55 -6.92
C SER A 16 14.92 -1.83 -7.03
N THR A 17 15.54 -3.00 -6.86
CA THR A 17 14.82 -4.28 -6.82
C THR A 17 13.86 -4.36 -5.62
N ILE A 18 14.33 -3.95 -4.44
CA ILE A 18 13.49 -3.92 -3.22
C ILE A 18 12.31 -2.96 -3.39
N LEU A 19 12.56 -1.74 -3.88
CA LEU A 19 11.51 -0.75 -4.12
C LEU A 19 10.50 -1.21 -5.17
N PHE A 20 10.95 -1.93 -6.21
CA PHE A 20 10.07 -2.52 -7.22
C PHE A 20 9.16 -3.59 -6.62
N ILE A 21 9.71 -4.50 -5.80
CA ILE A 21 8.94 -5.56 -5.14
C ILE A 21 7.91 -4.94 -4.18
N ILE A 22 8.30 -3.94 -3.38
CA ILE A 22 7.40 -3.29 -2.43
C ILE A 22 6.25 -2.60 -3.18
N ASN A 23 6.53 -1.76 -4.16
CA ASN A 23 5.48 -1.01 -4.85
C ASN A 23 4.61 -1.87 -5.77
N SER A 24 5.20 -2.85 -6.46
CA SER A 24 4.47 -3.62 -7.47
C SER A 24 3.76 -4.85 -6.92
N ILE A 25 4.18 -5.36 -5.75
CA ILE A 25 3.64 -6.59 -5.18
C ILE A 25 3.09 -6.34 -3.78
N LEU A 26 3.88 -5.77 -2.86
CA LEU A 26 3.47 -5.65 -1.46
C LEU A 26 2.24 -4.74 -1.29
N VAL A 27 2.24 -3.59 -1.96
CA VAL A 27 1.14 -2.61 -1.88
C VAL A 27 -0.18 -3.17 -2.43
N PRO A 28 -0.26 -3.65 -3.69
CA PRO A 28 -1.51 -4.22 -4.20
C PRO A 28 -1.96 -5.47 -3.43
N LEU A 29 -1.03 -6.28 -2.93
CA LEU A 29 -1.35 -7.44 -2.10
C LEU A 29 -2.01 -7.03 -0.78
N LEU A 30 -1.44 -6.05 -0.06
CA LEU A 30 -2.02 -5.55 1.18
C LEU A 30 -3.36 -4.85 0.95
N PHE A 31 -3.54 -4.19 -0.20
CA PHE A 31 -4.81 -3.60 -0.59
C PHE A 31 -5.87 -4.68 -0.83
N ALA A 32 -5.51 -5.76 -1.53
CA ALA A 32 -6.38 -6.91 -1.73
C ALA A 32 -6.77 -7.57 -0.40
N ILE A 33 -5.81 -7.82 0.50
CA ILE A 33 -6.07 -8.39 1.83
C ILE A 33 -7.00 -7.47 2.64
N SER A 34 -6.73 -6.16 2.66
CA SER A 34 -7.57 -5.19 3.38
C SER A 34 -8.99 -5.16 2.82
N PHE A 35 -9.14 -5.23 1.49
CA PHE A 35 -10.45 -5.28 0.83
C PHE A 35 -11.21 -6.57 1.19
N ILE A 36 -10.54 -7.72 1.21
CA ILE A 36 -11.13 -8.99 1.64
C ILE A 36 -11.58 -8.91 3.11
N VAL A 37 -10.73 -8.40 4.00
CA VAL A 37 -11.06 -8.22 5.43
C VAL A 37 -12.22 -7.25 5.62
N PHE A 38 -12.29 -6.19 4.81
CA PHE A 38 -13.40 -5.25 4.82
C PHE A 38 -14.72 -5.91 4.42
N LEU A 39 -14.74 -6.66 3.30
CA LEU A 39 -15.91 -7.42 2.87
C LEU A 39 -16.32 -8.49 3.88
N PHE A 40 -15.35 -9.20 4.47
CA PHE A 40 -15.61 -10.21 5.50
C PHE A 40 -16.12 -9.57 6.81
N GLY A 41 -15.65 -8.38 7.15
CA GLY A 41 -16.13 -7.59 8.28
C GLY A 41 -17.59 -7.17 8.12
N ILE A 42 -17.97 -6.70 6.93
CA ILE A 42 -19.37 -6.37 6.60
C ILE A 42 -20.23 -7.62 6.61
N ALA A 43 -19.79 -8.70 5.96
CA ALA A 43 -20.52 -9.96 5.92
C ALA A 43 -20.74 -10.49 7.34
N LYS A 44 -19.71 -10.52 8.18
CA LYS A 44 -19.83 -10.95 9.57
C LYS A 44 -20.75 -10.04 10.38
N ALA A 45 -20.66 -8.72 10.21
CA ALA A 45 -21.55 -7.79 10.91
C ALA A 45 -23.02 -7.97 10.48
N TYR A 46 -23.31 -8.12 9.20
CA TYR A 46 -24.67 -8.24 8.68
C TYR A 46 -25.28 -9.62 8.97
N ILE A 47 -24.53 -10.70 8.76
CA ILE A 47 -25.02 -12.08 8.98
C ILE A 47 -25.11 -12.44 10.46
N PHE A 48 -24.16 -12.03 11.32
CA PHE A 48 -24.29 -12.30 12.76
C PHE A 48 -25.21 -11.32 13.49
N SER A 49 -25.49 -10.13 12.93
CA SER A 49 -26.51 -9.22 13.47
C SER A 49 -27.94 -9.72 13.19
N ALA A 50 -28.15 -10.61 12.22
CA ALA A 50 -29.45 -11.16 11.91
C ALA A 50 -30.02 -12.08 13.03
N GLY A 51 -29.19 -12.46 14.02
CA GLY A 51 -29.57 -13.34 15.14
C GLY A 51 -30.06 -12.64 16.41
N GLY A 52 -30.14 -11.31 16.46
CA GLY A 52 -30.76 -10.57 17.58
C GLY A 52 -29.94 -10.43 18.88
N ASP A 53 -28.74 -11.03 18.98
CA ASP A 53 -27.89 -10.90 20.17
C ASP A 53 -27.13 -9.55 20.20
N PRO A 54 -27.41 -8.65 21.16
CA PRO A 54 -26.82 -7.30 21.21
C PRO A 54 -25.30 -7.30 21.46
N GLU A 55 -24.75 -8.34 22.10
CA GLU A 55 -23.30 -8.47 22.28
C GLU A 55 -22.55 -8.75 20.97
N MET A 56 -23.16 -9.53 20.07
CA MET A 56 -22.56 -9.90 18.79
C MET A 56 -22.52 -8.71 17.83
N VAL A 57 -23.55 -7.85 17.86
CA VAL A 57 -23.59 -6.58 17.13
C VAL A 57 -22.45 -5.66 17.58
N LYS A 58 -22.24 -5.54 18.89
CA LYS A 58 -21.18 -4.71 19.48
C LYS A 58 -19.78 -5.21 19.06
N LYS A 59 -19.58 -6.54 19.03
CA LYS A 59 -18.35 -7.16 18.49
C LYS A 59 -18.19 -6.95 16.99
N GLY A 60 -19.27 -7.06 16.20
CA GLY A 60 -19.26 -6.82 14.75
C GLY A 60 -18.86 -5.39 14.39
N HIS A 61 -19.44 -4.40 15.07
CA HIS A 61 -19.07 -3.00 14.91
C HIS A 61 -17.60 -2.74 15.25
N LYS A 62 -17.07 -3.33 16.32
CA LYS A 62 -15.65 -3.19 16.68
C LYS A 62 -14.72 -3.77 15.61
N LEU A 63 -15.11 -4.89 14.99
CA LEU A 63 -14.34 -5.50 13.90
C LEU A 63 -14.35 -4.65 12.63
N ILE A 64 -15.49 -4.07 12.24
CA ILE A 64 -15.55 -3.13 11.11
C ILE A 64 -14.70 -1.90 11.38
N LEU A 65 -14.78 -1.34 12.58
CA LEU A 65 -14.01 -0.15 12.95
C LEU A 65 -12.51 -0.41 12.82
N TRP A 66 -12.04 -1.58 13.27
CA TRP A 66 -10.64 -2.00 13.09
C TRP A 66 -10.25 -2.19 11.63
N GLY A 67 -11.12 -2.78 10.80
CA GLY A 67 -10.91 -2.90 9.36
C GLY A 67 -10.82 -1.54 8.65
N LEU A 68 -11.71 -0.61 9.00
CA LEU A 68 -11.74 0.74 8.46
C LEU A 68 -10.49 1.55 8.85
N ILE A 69 -10.04 1.44 10.10
CA ILE A 69 -8.81 2.09 10.57
C ILE A 69 -7.61 1.56 9.77
N GLY A 70 -7.49 0.25 9.56
CA GLY A 70 -6.42 -0.34 8.76
C GLY A 70 -6.41 0.17 7.32
N PHE A 71 -7.59 0.29 6.70
CA PHE A 71 -7.73 0.83 5.36
C PHE A 71 -7.35 2.32 5.28
N ALA A 72 -7.82 3.13 6.24
CA ALA A 72 -7.53 4.56 6.30
C ALA A 72 -6.04 4.86 6.48
N VAL A 73 -5.34 4.11 7.34
CA VAL A 73 -3.89 4.27 7.55
C VAL A 73 -3.10 3.96 6.29
N MET A 74 -3.46 2.86 5.60
CA MET A 74 -2.79 2.46 4.36
C MET A 74 -2.94 3.52 3.26
N ILE A 75 -4.16 4.03 3.06
CA ILE A 75 -4.41 5.11 2.09
C ILE A 75 -3.69 6.39 2.49
N SER A 76 -3.68 6.74 3.77
CA SER A 76 -3.04 7.98 4.26
C SER A 76 -1.53 7.98 4.01
N LEU A 77 -0.85 6.86 4.28
CA LEU A 77 0.58 6.70 4.02
C LEU A 77 0.89 6.80 2.53
N TRP A 78 0.13 6.10 1.68
CA TRP A 78 0.36 6.10 0.23
C TRP A 78 -0.03 7.43 -0.44
N GLY A 79 -1.12 8.05 0.02
CA GLY A 79 -1.54 9.38 -0.41
C GLY A 79 -0.48 10.43 -0.08
N LEU A 80 0.08 10.37 1.13
CA LEU A 80 1.18 11.24 1.54
C LEU A 80 2.42 11.01 0.67
N VAL A 81 2.82 9.75 0.46
CA VAL A 81 3.96 9.42 -0.42
C VAL A 81 3.76 9.97 -1.83
N ASN A 82 2.57 9.80 -2.41
CA ASN A 82 2.26 10.30 -3.74
C ASN A 82 2.31 11.85 -3.80
N VAL A 83 1.80 12.53 -2.77
CA VAL A 83 1.88 13.99 -2.67
C VAL A 83 3.33 14.45 -2.59
N VAL A 84 4.15 13.81 -1.76
CA VAL A 84 5.58 14.15 -1.62
C VAL A 84 6.31 13.91 -2.95
N VAL A 85 6.10 12.77 -3.61
CA VAL A 85 6.73 12.45 -4.90
C VAL A 85 6.35 13.45 -5.98
N ASN A 86 5.06 13.82 -6.07
CA ASN A 86 4.56 14.78 -7.07
C ASN A 86 5.00 16.23 -6.76
N THR A 87 5.09 16.60 -5.49
CA THR A 87 5.48 17.96 -5.08
C THR A 87 6.98 18.20 -5.25
N PHE A 88 7.80 17.20 -4.92
CA PHE A 88 9.26 17.31 -5.05
C PHE A 88 9.79 16.81 -6.41
N MET A 89 8.91 16.42 -7.35
CA MET A 89 9.24 15.95 -8.71
C MET A 89 10.38 14.91 -8.76
N VAL A 90 10.48 14.06 -7.73
CA VAL A 90 11.58 13.08 -7.59
C VAL A 90 11.44 11.90 -8.58
N GLY A 91 10.35 11.87 -9.37
CA GLY A 91 10.05 10.83 -10.36
C GLY A 91 10.72 10.97 -11.73
N GLY A 92 11.57 11.99 -11.95
CA GLY A 92 12.18 12.29 -13.25
C GLY A 92 13.71 12.24 -13.32
N TYR A 93 14.41 12.11 -12.19
CA TYR A 93 15.88 12.07 -12.20
C TYR A 93 16.35 10.65 -12.47
N ALA A 94 16.22 10.23 -13.72
CA ALA A 94 17.17 9.27 -14.25
C ALA A 94 18.56 9.90 -14.12
N ALA A 95 19.45 9.32 -13.31
CA ALA A 95 20.86 9.65 -13.35
C ALA A 95 21.29 9.64 -14.84
N PRO A 96 21.89 10.74 -15.34
CA PRO A 96 22.30 10.83 -16.73
C PRO A 96 23.23 9.65 -17.06
N PRO A 97 23.11 9.07 -18.27
CA PRO A 97 23.99 7.98 -18.67
C PRO A 97 25.44 8.41 -18.49
N LEU A 98 26.21 7.55 -17.82
CA LEU A 98 27.63 7.77 -17.57
C LEU A 98 28.36 7.90 -18.92
N PRO A 99 29.27 8.88 -19.08
CA PRO A 99 30.01 9.03 -20.33
C PRO A 99 30.86 7.79 -20.58
N THR A 100 30.60 7.12 -21.70
CA THR A 100 31.46 6.06 -22.22
C THR A 100 32.60 6.72 -22.98
N SER A 101 33.80 6.72 -22.39
CA SER A 101 35.03 7.04 -23.12
C SER A 101 35.24 5.99 -24.21
N TYR A 102 35.36 6.46 -25.46
CA TYR A 102 35.72 5.65 -26.64
C TYR A 102 36.99 4.83 -26.42
#